data_AF-A0A970XRJ9-F1
#
_entry.id   AF-A0A970XRJ9-F1
#
_cell.length_a   1.000
_cell.length_b   1.000
_cell.length_c   1.000
_cell.angle_alpha   90.00
_cell.angle_beta   90.00
_cell.angle_gamma   90.00
#
_symmetry.space_group_name_H-M   'P 1'
#
loop_
_entity.id
_entity.type
_entity.pdbx_description
1 polymer ?
#
loop_
_entity_poly.entity_id
_entity_poly.type
_entity_poly.pdbx_seq_one_letter_code
_entity_poly.pdbx_strand_id
1 'polypeptide(L)' 'MSKPQSAEINARCLMCGKTYEVPGDHKDYKKLTEQKIDPTFICDQCNYRVRHEADEQKKPKKPI' A
#
# COMPACT_ATOMS: atom_id res chain seq x y z
N MET A 1 -22.58 -6.56 -12.38
CA MET A 1 -21.21 -7.09 -12.54
C MET A 1 -20.79 -7.63 -11.19
N SER A 2 -20.97 -8.94 -11.00
CA SER A 2 -20.74 -9.65 -9.75
C SER A 2 -19.24 -9.83 -9.54
N LYS A 3 -18.66 -9.13 -8.57
CA LYS A 3 -17.26 -9.33 -8.17
C LYS A 3 -17.20 -10.68 -7.43
N PRO A 4 -16.45 -11.68 -7.93
CA PRO A 4 -16.38 -12.98 -7.28
C PRO A 4 -15.70 -12.80 -5.93
N GLN A 5 -16.37 -13.25 -4.86
CA GLN A 5 -15.87 -13.31 -3.49
C GLN A 5 -14.58 -14.14 -3.45
N SER A 6 -13.46 -13.47 -3.67
CA SER A 6 -12.13 -14.06 -3.73
C SER A 6 -11.40 -13.49 -2.52
N ALA A 7 -11.33 -14.29 -1.45
CA ALA A 7 -10.67 -14.01 -0.18
C ALA A 7 -9.98 -12.62 -0.12
N GLU A 8 -10.69 -11.62 0.39
CA GLU A 8 -10.30 -10.21 0.42
C GLU A 8 -10.16 -9.78 1.88
N ILE A 9 -9.07 -9.08 2.21
CA ILE A 9 -8.77 -8.62 3.57
C ILE A 9 -8.85 -7.11 3.63
N ASN A 10 -9.57 -6.60 4.62
CA ASN A 10 -9.62 -5.18 4.90
C ASN A 10 -8.36 -4.77 5.66
N ALA A 11 -7.50 -4.00 5.00
CA ALA A 11 -6.26 -3.51 5.57
C ALA A 11 -6.22 -1.99 5.61
N ARG A 12 -5.64 -1.44 6.67
CA ARG A 12 -5.53 0.02 6.85
C ARG A 12 -4.20 0.53 6.32
N CYS A 13 -4.24 1.58 5.52
CA CYS A 13 -3.02 2.20 5.03
C CYS A 13 -2.36 3.04 6.14
N LEU A 14 -1.09 2.77 6.45
CA LEU A 14 -0.35 3.49 7.49
C LEU A 14 -0.12 4.97 7.13
N MET A 15 -0.04 5.28 5.83
CA MET A 15 0.29 6.61 5.33
C MET A 15 -0.93 7.53 5.17
N CYS A 16 -2.07 7.00 4.74
CA CYS A 16 -3.30 7.79 4.53
C CYS A 16 -4.41 7.47 5.53
N GLY A 17 -4.24 6.45 6.38
CA GLY A 17 -5.22 6.04 7.38
C GLY A 17 -6.48 5.39 6.82
N LYS A 18 -6.62 5.27 5.50
CA LYS A 18 -7.79 4.68 4.82
C LYS A 18 -7.72 3.16 4.82
N THR A 19 -8.88 2.53 4.99
CA THR A 19 -9.04 1.08 4.82
C THR A 19 -9.22 0.73 3.36
N TYR A 20 -8.56 -0.32 2.90
CA TYR A 20 -8.63 -0.84 1.54
C TYR A 20 -8.92 -2.33 1.58
N GLU A 21 -9.67 -2.80 0.59
CA GLU A 21 -9.90 -4.22 0.32
C GLU A 21 -8.74 -4.78 -0.49
N VAL A 22 -7.91 -5.60 0.15
CA VAL A 22 -6.75 -6.23 -0.47
C VAL A 22 -7.13 -7.62 -0.95
N PRO A 23 -7.06 -7.92 -2.27
CA PRO A 23 -7.43 -9.22 -2.80
C PRO A 23 -6.39 -10.30 -2.43
N GLY A 24 -6.82 -11.56 -2.43
CA GLY A 24 -5.98 -12.74 -2.15
C GLY A 24 -4.72 -12.88 -3.00
N ASP A 25 -4.73 -12.33 -4.22
CA ASP A 25 -3.61 -12.32 -5.16
C ASP A 25 -2.56 -11.23 -4.87
N HIS A 26 -2.83 -10.35 -3.90
CA HIS A 26 -1.92 -9.27 -3.57
C HIS A 26 -0.68 -9.81 -2.84
N LYS A 27 0.50 -9.27 -3.17
CA LYS A 27 1.77 -9.70 -2.55
C LYS A 27 1.78 -9.52 -1.03
N ASP A 28 1.12 -8.47 -0.55
CA ASP A 28 0.98 -8.18 0.87
C ASP A 28 -0.18 -8.94 1.53
N TYR A 29 -1.05 -9.62 0.76
CA TYR A 29 -2.18 -10.37 1.31
C TYR A 29 -1.72 -11.38 2.37
N LYS A 30 -0.66 -12.14 2.08
CA LYS A 30 -0.10 -13.11 3.02
C LYS A 30 0.34 -12.45 4.35
N LYS A 31 1.05 -11.32 4.26
CA LYS A 31 1.47 -10.54 5.44
C LYS A 31 0.27 -9.99 6.22
N LEU A 32 -0.77 -9.55 5.52
CA LEU A 32 -1.97 -9.01 6.14
C LEU A 32 -2.78 -10.11 6.81
N THR A 33 -2.84 -11.30 6.21
CA THR A 33 -3.48 -12.47 6.85
C THR A 33 -2.71 -12.98 8.07
N GLU A 34 -1.38 -12.80 8.12
CA GLU A 34 -0.58 -13.06 9.32
C GLU A 34 -0.81 -11.99 10.40
N GLN A 35 -1.09 -10.75 10.02
CA GLN A 35 -1.48 -9.67 10.93
C GLN A 35 -2.93 -9.83 11.38
N LYS A 36 -3.13 -10.68 12.40
CA LYS A 36 -4.44 -10.91 13.03
C LYS A 36 -5.02 -9.68 13.74
N ILE A 37 -4.19 -8.69 14.07
CA ILE A 37 -4.58 -7.50 14.84
C ILE A 37 -4.26 -6.28 13.98
N ASP A 38 -5.31 -5.65 13.44
CA ASP A 38 -5.27 -4.44 12.60
C ASP A 38 -4.23 -4.53 11.45
N PRO A 39 -4.52 -5.30 10.38
CA PRO A 39 -3.61 -5.45 9.26
C PRO A 39 -3.34 -4.10 8.61
N THR A 40 -2.09 -3.64 8.72
CA THR A 40 -1.66 -2.37 8.14
C THR A 40 -0.74 -2.58 6.94
N PHE A 41 -0.90 -1.75 5.92
CA PHE A 41 -0.07 -1.77 4.72
C PHE A 41 0.16 -0.36 4.17
N ILE A 42 0.92 -0.24 3.07
CA ILE A 42 1.07 1.01 2.33
C ILE A 42 0.36 0.83 0.99
N CYS A 43 -0.69 1.60 0.74
CA CYS A 43 -1.40 1.53 -0.54
C CYS A 43 -0.51 2.01 -1.71
N ASP A 44 -0.80 1.54 -2.92
CA ASP A 44 -0.01 1.87 -4.12
C ASP A 44 0.12 3.37 -4.35
N GLN A 45 -0.91 4.16 -4.02
CA GLN A 45 -0.86 5.61 -4.16
C GLN A 45 0.18 6.24 -3.23
N CYS A 46 0.25 5.79 -1.98
CA CYS A 46 1.26 6.23 -1.02
C CYS A 46 2.65 5.69 -1.40
N ASN A 47 2.75 4.44 -1.85
CA ASN A 47 3.99 3.85 -2.33
C ASN A 47 4.57 4.62 -3.53
N TYR A 48 3.71 4.96 -4.50
CA TYR A 48 4.08 5.79 -5.65
C TYR A 48 4.55 7.18 -5.23
N ARG A 49 3.81 7.84 -4.33
CA ARG A 49 4.19 9.15 -3.79
C ARG A 49 5.58 9.10 -3.14
N VAL A 50 5.82 8.13 -2.25
CA VAL A 50 7.11 7.99 -1.54
C VAL A 50 8.25 7.74 -2.53
N ARG A 51 8.04 6.90 -3.55
CA ARG A 51 9.03 6.66 -4.61
C ARG A 51 9.35 7.92 -5.40
N HIS A 52 8.32 8.69 -5.76
CA HIS A 52 8.48 9.93 -6.49
C HIS A 52 9.19 11.00 -5.65
N GLU A 53 8.85 11.14 -4.37
CA GLU A 53 9.56 12.05 -3.45
C GLU A 53 11.03 11.66 -3.27
N ALA A 54 11.32 10.37 -3.16
CA ALA A 54 12.69 9.87 -3.03
C ALA A 54 13.53 10.11 -4.30
N ASP A 55 12.92 10.01 -5.49
CA ASP A 55 13.59 10.30 -6.76
C ASP A 55 13.86 11.80 -6.93
N GLU A 56 12.87 12.65 -6.61
CA GLU A 56 13.03 14.10 -6.63
C GLU A 56 14.10 14.57 -5.64
N GLN A 57 14.19 13.96 -4.46
CA GLN A 57 15.25 14.26 -3.48
C GLN A 57 16.64 13.82 -3.95
N LYS A 58 16.73 12.84 -4.84
CA LYS A 58 17.99 12.38 -5.43
C LYS A 58 18.50 13.24 -6.57
N LYS A 59 17.70 14.20 -7.09
CA LYS A 59 18.22 15.16 -8.07
C LYS A 59 19.31 16.00 -7.38
N PRO A 60 20.56 15.95 -7.87
CA PRO A 60 21.59 16.83 -7.33
C PRO A 60 21.13 18.27 -7.54
N LYS A 61 20.93 19.00 -6.44
CA LYS A 61 20.77 20.45 -6.48
C LYS A 61 22.01 20.97 -7.17
N LYS A 62 21.87 21.45 -8.41
CA LYS A 62 22.95 22.11 -9.13
C LYS A 62 23.49 23.21 -8.21
N PRO A 63 24.78 23.20 -7.86
CA PRO A 63 25.40 24.35 -7.22
C PRO A 63 25.21 25.55 -8.16
N ILE A 64 24.74 26.66 -7.59
CA ILE A 64 24.63 27.96 -8.26
C ILE A 64 26.05 28.45 -8.59
#